data_AF-A0A1B0D3Q1-F1
#
_entry.id   AF-A0A1B0D3Q1-F1
#
_cell.length_a   1.000
_cell.length_b   1.000
_cell.length_c   1.000
_cell.angle_alpha   90.00
_cell.angle_beta   90.00
_cell.angle_gamma   90.00
#
_symmetry.space_group_name_H-M   'P 1'
#
loop_
_entity.id
_entity.type
_entity.pdbx_description
1 polymer ?
#
loop_
_entity_poly.entity_id
_entity_poly.type
_entity_poly.pdbx_seq_one_letter_code
_entity_poly.pdbx_strand_id
1 'polypeptide(L)'
;IYRHYRFDSVEELSFHPRIYSNISSINRLSPKNVEELLTILQQGNHIGGHLDANVIAQEYNRRLVFPPDDPRLCYSIREEIRVGVWPNPKGDMESRAFASKLYVQSRCLDASLVIDGSISYPFNDGAKVVLETRPDDALLTISMD
;
A
#
# COMPACT_ATOMS: atom_id res chain seq x y z
N ILE A 1 6.62 22.00 1.98
CA ILE A 1 7.73 21.35 2.69
C ILE A 1 8.07 20.11 1.88
N TYR A 2 9.04 20.22 0.98
CA TYR A 2 9.48 19.11 0.14
C TYR A 2 10.65 18.44 0.86
N ARG A 3 10.50 17.16 1.23
CA ARG A 3 11.64 16.32 1.58
C ARG A 3 11.77 15.26 0.50
N HIS A 4 12.80 15.44 -0.30
CA HIS A 4 13.28 14.50 -1.29
C HIS A 4 13.91 13.33 -0.53
N TYR A 5 13.33 12.13 -0.63
CA TYR A 5 13.99 10.90 -0.22
C TYR A 5 14.22 10.07 -1.47
N ARG A 6 15.42 10.18 -2.02
CA ARG A 6 15.95 9.29 -3.05
C ARG A 6 16.55 8.10 -2.30
N PHE A 7 15.98 6.90 -2.47
CA PHE A 7 16.66 5.67 -2.10
C PHE A 7 17.33 5.12 -3.35
N ASP A 8 18.63 5.42 -3.48
CA ASP A 8 19.50 4.73 -4.43
C ASP A 8 19.92 3.39 -3.79
N SER A 9 19.40 2.28 -4.30
CA SER A 9 20.10 0.99 -4.31
C SER A 9 19.48 0.10 -5.39
N VAL A 10 20.00 0.22 -6.61
CA VAL A 10 19.78 -0.76 -7.67
C VAL A 10 20.93 -1.76 -7.54
N GLU A 11 20.71 -2.85 -6.80
CA GLU A 11 21.52 -4.06 -7.00
C GLU A 11 20.80 -4.91 -8.05
N GLU A 12 21.50 -5.12 -9.16
CA GLU A 12 21.11 -5.91 -10.32
C GLU A 12 20.99 -7.39 -9.89
N LEU A 13 19.81 -7.80 -9.44
CA LEU A 13 19.55 -9.18 -9.02
C LEU A 13 18.92 -9.98 -10.17
N SER A 14 19.74 -10.90 -10.70
CA SER A 14 19.35 -11.90 -11.68
C SER A 14 18.12 -12.70 -11.24
N PHE A 15 17.24 -12.94 -12.22
CA PHE A 15 15.92 -13.54 -12.06
C PHE A 15 15.99 -14.98 -11.53
N HIS A 16 15.76 -15.16 -10.21
CA HIS A 16 15.59 -16.49 -9.62
C HIS A 16 14.34 -16.54 -8.71
N PRO A 17 13.44 -17.55 -8.84
CA PRO A 17 12.13 -17.58 -8.15
C PRO A 17 12.18 -17.58 -6.62
N ARG A 18 13.36 -17.82 -6.02
CA ARG A 18 13.55 -17.84 -4.56
C ARG A 18 13.74 -16.47 -3.92
N ILE A 19 13.93 -15.40 -4.70
CA ILE A 19 14.21 -14.05 -4.16
C ILE A 19 12.93 -13.33 -3.69
N TYR A 20 11.74 -13.75 -4.14
CA TYR A 20 10.47 -13.17 -3.68
C TYR A 20 10.09 -13.53 -2.24
N SER A 21 10.81 -14.43 -1.56
CA SER A 21 10.49 -14.77 -0.16
C SER A 21 10.80 -13.64 0.84
N ASN A 22 11.48 -12.56 0.41
CA ASN A 22 11.89 -11.45 1.29
C ASN A 22 11.38 -10.06 0.86
N ILE A 23 10.58 -9.93 -0.21
CA ILE A 23 9.94 -8.65 -0.53
C ILE A 23 8.69 -8.53 0.33
N SER A 24 8.84 -7.89 1.50
CA SER A 24 7.70 -7.61 2.37
C SER A 24 6.86 -6.48 1.79
N SER A 25 5.55 -6.70 1.70
CA SER A 25 4.60 -5.64 1.37
C SER A 25 4.87 -4.39 2.22
N ILE A 26 4.89 -3.22 1.59
CA ILE A 26 5.08 -1.95 2.29
C ILE A 26 3.93 -1.64 3.26
N ASN A 27 2.81 -2.36 3.13
CA ASN A 27 1.65 -2.29 4.02
C ASN A 27 1.73 -3.27 5.20
N ARG A 28 2.83 -4.03 5.33
CA ARG A 28 3.05 -5.01 6.39
C ARG A 28 3.13 -4.32 7.75
N LEU A 29 2.42 -4.86 8.73
CA LEU A 29 2.53 -4.47 10.13
C LEU A 29 3.57 -5.36 10.84
N SER A 30 4.55 -4.74 11.50
CA SER A 30 5.55 -5.47 12.28
C SER A 30 5.02 -5.83 13.67
N PRO A 31 5.46 -6.95 14.29
CA PRO A 31 5.12 -7.26 15.68
C PRO A 31 5.48 -6.11 16.62
N LYS A 32 6.61 -5.43 16.41
CA LYS A 32 7.02 -4.27 17.19
C LYS A 32 6.00 -3.12 17.17
N ASN A 33 5.44 -2.79 16.00
CA ASN A 33 4.40 -1.76 15.92
C ASN A 33 3.13 -2.20 16.67
N VAL A 34 2.81 -3.49 16.67
CA VAL A 34 1.70 -4.03 17.46
C VAL A 34 2.00 -3.94 18.96
N GLU A 35 3.20 -4.29 19.41
CA GLU A 35 3.63 -4.19 20.81
C GLU A 35 3.51 -2.74 21.33
N GLU A 36 3.95 -1.77 20.53
CA GLU A 36 3.83 -0.34 20.85
C GLU A 36 2.36 0.07 21.04
N LEU A 37 1.47 -0.36 20.14
CA LEU A 37 0.03 -0.10 20.25
C LEU A 37 -0.60 -0.79 21.47
N LEU A 38 -0.26 -2.05 21.71
CA LEU A 38 -0.75 -2.82 22.86
C LEU A 38 -0.33 -2.17 24.19
N THR A 39 0.91 -1.67 24.26
CA THR A 39 1.42 -0.95 25.43
C THR A 39 0.59 0.31 25.72
N ILE A 40 0.27 1.11 24.69
CA ILE A 40 -0.57 2.31 24.83
C ILE A 40 -1.96 1.94 25.35
N LEU A 41 -2.59 0.90 24.80
CA LEU A 41 -3.92 0.46 25.19
C LEU A 41 -3.97 -0.08 26.63
N GLN A 42 -2.93 -0.80 27.06
CA GLN A 42 -2.79 -1.30 28.43
C GLN A 42 -2.59 -0.15 29.42
N GLN A 43 -1.77 0.86 29.09
CA GLN A 43 -1.59 2.05 29.91
C GLN A 43 -2.89 2.84 30.11
N GLY A 44 -3.75 2.89 29.10
CA GLY A 44 -5.07 3.51 29.19
C GLY A 44 -6.15 2.65 29.87
N ASN A 45 -5.81 1.46 30.38
CA ASN A 45 -6.77 0.46 30.89
C ASN A 45 -7.90 0.13 29.88
N HIS A 46 -7.65 0.28 28.59
CA HIS A 46 -8.65 0.02 27.54
C HIS A 46 -8.81 -1.47 27.23
N ILE A 47 -7.78 -2.28 27.54
CA ILE A 47 -7.76 -3.72 27.33
C ILE A 47 -7.14 -4.43 28.54
N GLY A 48 -7.61 -5.63 28.86
CA GLY A 48 -7.04 -6.52 29.86
C GLY A 48 -6.49 -7.80 29.22
N GLY A 49 -5.50 -8.42 29.87
CA GLY A 49 -4.92 -9.69 29.43
C GLY A 49 -3.67 -9.56 28.55
N HIS A 50 -3.04 -10.71 28.28
CA HIS A 50 -1.86 -10.80 27.42
C HIS A 50 -2.29 -11.08 25.97
N LEU A 51 -2.00 -10.13 25.08
CA LEU A 51 -2.19 -10.29 23.64
C LEU A 51 -0.83 -10.49 22.97
N ASP A 52 -0.73 -11.48 22.09
CA ASP A 52 0.50 -11.77 21.36
C ASP A 52 0.60 -10.92 20.08
N ALA A 53 1.59 -10.04 20.06
CA ALA A 53 1.85 -9.14 18.94
C ALA A 53 2.23 -9.86 17.65
N ASN A 54 2.90 -11.03 17.72
CA ASN A 54 3.24 -11.81 16.55
C ASN A 54 1.99 -12.40 15.89
N VAL A 55 1.09 -12.96 16.70
CA VAL A 55 -0.17 -13.52 16.19
C VAL A 55 -1.03 -12.44 15.52
N ILE A 56 -1.15 -11.27 16.16
CA ILE A 56 -1.90 -10.14 15.60
C ILE A 56 -1.27 -9.63 14.31
N ALA A 57 0.06 -9.42 14.29
CA ALA A 57 0.77 -8.97 13.10
C ALA A 57 0.64 -9.99 11.96
N GLN A 58 0.77 -11.29 12.25
CA GLN A 58 0.57 -12.36 11.26
C GLN A 58 -0.85 -12.35 10.69
N GLU A 59 -1.88 -12.27 11.53
CA GLU A 59 -3.26 -12.25 11.07
C GLU A 59 -3.59 -10.99 10.27
N TYR A 60 -3.10 -9.83 10.68
CA TYR A 60 -3.22 -8.60 9.90
C TYR A 60 -2.56 -8.73 8.53
N ASN A 61 -1.31 -9.21 8.50
CA ASN A 61 -0.54 -9.35 7.27
C ASN A 61 -1.13 -10.37 6.30
N ARG A 62 -1.74 -11.44 6.82
CA ARG A 62 -2.46 -12.44 6.00
C ARG A 62 -3.63 -11.81 5.24
N ARG A 63 -4.28 -10.79 5.81
CA ARG A 63 -5.38 -10.04 5.17
C ARG A 63 -4.93 -9.02 4.13
N LEU A 64 -3.62 -8.77 3.97
CA LEU A 64 -3.09 -7.93 2.90
C LEU A 64 -3.10 -8.65 1.55
N VAL A 65 -3.11 -9.99 1.57
CA VAL A 65 -3.16 -10.82 0.37
C VAL A 65 -4.61 -10.94 -0.08
N PHE A 66 -4.85 -10.74 -1.37
CA PHE A 66 -6.14 -10.95 -2.02
C PHE A 66 -5.97 -11.88 -3.23
N PRO A 67 -7.04 -12.55 -3.69
CA PRO A 67 -6.96 -13.50 -4.80
C PRO A 67 -6.43 -12.84 -6.07
N PRO A 68 -5.59 -13.52 -6.87
CA PRO A 68 -5.04 -12.96 -8.10
C PRO A 68 -6.11 -12.74 -9.20
N ASP A 69 -7.27 -13.39 -9.05
CA ASP A 69 -8.44 -13.30 -9.92
C ASP A 69 -9.50 -12.30 -9.40
N ASP A 70 -9.25 -11.60 -8.29
CA ASP A 70 -10.13 -10.51 -7.84
C ASP A 70 -10.07 -9.37 -8.86
N PRO A 71 -11.21 -8.97 -9.47
CA PRO A 71 -11.21 -7.95 -10.50
C PRO A 71 -11.06 -6.53 -9.95
N ARG A 72 -10.95 -6.34 -8.63
CA ARG A 72 -10.85 -5.01 -8.01
C ARG A 72 -9.40 -4.59 -7.82
N LEU A 73 -9.17 -3.29 -7.90
CA LEU A 73 -7.92 -2.66 -7.51
C LEU A 73 -7.85 -2.50 -5.99
N CYS A 74 -6.78 -2.96 -5.37
CA CYS A 74 -6.44 -2.61 -3.99
C CYS A 74 -5.60 -1.33 -3.99
N TYR A 75 -5.96 -0.34 -3.19
CA TYR A 75 -5.19 0.90 -3.04
C TYR A 75 -4.80 1.13 -1.59
N SER A 76 -3.70 1.87 -1.39
CA SER A 76 -3.29 2.38 -0.07
C SER A 76 -2.78 3.82 -0.18
N ILE A 77 -3.33 4.72 0.63
CA ILE A 77 -2.88 6.11 0.79
C ILE A 77 -1.84 6.13 1.91
N ARG A 78 -0.69 6.76 1.65
CA ARG A 78 0.47 6.76 2.53
C ARG A 78 0.81 8.17 2.99
N GLU A 79 1.20 8.30 4.26
CA GLU A 79 1.66 9.55 4.87
C GLU A 79 0.72 10.74 4.60
N GLU A 80 -0.59 10.51 4.74
CA GLU A 80 -1.58 11.55 4.49
C GLU A 80 -1.40 12.71 5.47
N ILE A 81 -1.14 13.91 4.94
CA ILE A 81 -1.02 15.12 5.74
C ILE A 81 -2.40 15.76 5.88
N ARG A 82 -3.07 15.51 7.01
CA ARG A 82 -4.34 16.14 7.36
C ARG A 82 -4.10 17.43 8.13
N VAL A 83 -4.08 18.57 7.44
CA VAL A 83 -4.12 19.90 8.06
C VAL A 83 -5.57 20.41 8.00
N GLY A 84 -6.08 20.99 9.08
CA GLY A 84 -7.50 21.39 9.20
C GLY A 84 -8.03 22.43 8.20
N VAL A 85 -7.19 22.92 7.29
CA VAL A 85 -7.58 23.81 6.18
C VAL A 85 -7.86 23.05 4.87
N TRP A 86 -7.49 21.78 4.78
CA TRP A 86 -7.89 20.92 3.68
C TRP A 86 -9.32 20.46 3.93
N PRO A 87 -10.18 20.41 2.90
CA PRO A 87 -11.46 19.73 3.06
C PRO A 87 -11.13 18.33 3.55
N ASN A 88 -11.67 17.93 4.71
CA ASN A 88 -11.66 16.52 5.09
C ASN A 88 -12.10 15.74 3.84
N PRO A 89 -11.38 14.69 3.43
CA PRO A 89 -11.84 13.84 2.33
C PRO A 89 -13.32 13.56 2.58
N LYS A 90 -14.16 13.87 1.58
CA LYS A 90 -15.61 13.81 1.72
C LYS A 90 -15.98 12.36 2.05
N GLY A 91 -16.32 12.09 3.31
CA GLY A 91 -16.72 10.75 3.76
C GLY A 91 -15.57 9.73 3.73
N ASP A 92 -15.71 8.68 4.56
CA ASP A 92 -15.39 7.25 4.34
C ASP A 92 -14.23 6.76 3.45
N MET A 93 -13.35 7.62 2.94
CA MET A 93 -12.20 7.21 2.16
C MET A 93 -11.13 6.66 3.09
N GLU A 94 -11.16 5.34 3.23
CA GLU A 94 -10.20 4.59 4.01
C GLU A 94 -8.80 4.73 3.42
N SER A 95 -7.79 4.73 4.30
CA SER A 95 -6.38 4.74 3.89
C SER A 95 -5.98 3.49 3.12
N ARG A 96 -6.83 2.45 3.13
CA ARG A 96 -6.71 1.26 2.30
C ARG A 96 -8.10 0.69 2.01
N ALA A 97 -8.43 0.47 0.75
CA ALA A 97 -9.65 -0.23 0.36
C ALA A 97 -9.52 -0.87 -1.02
N PHE A 98 -10.64 -1.43 -1.49
CA PHE A 98 -10.79 -1.93 -2.86
C PHE A 98 -11.67 -0.99 -3.66
N ALA A 99 -11.35 -0.82 -4.94
CA ALA A 99 -12.12 -0.05 -5.90
C ALA A 99 -12.15 -0.77 -7.25
N SER A 100 -13.22 -0.61 -8.03
CA SER A 100 -13.23 -1.05 -9.43
C SER A 100 -12.49 -0.07 -10.34
N LYS A 101 -12.39 1.19 -9.93
CA LYS A 101 -11.82 2.27 -10.72
C LYS A 101 -11.31 3.40 -9.83
N LEU A 102 -10.14 3.94 -10.14
CA LEU A 102 -9.55 5.09 -9.45
C LEU A 102 -9.34 6.23 -10.44
N TYR A 103 -9.73 7.43 -10.02
CA TYR A 103 -9.47 8.68 -10.74
C TYR A 103 -8.52 9.51 -9.91
N VAL A 104 -7.34 9.79 -10.44
CA VAL A 104 -6.32 10.59 -9.74
C VAL A 104 -5.99 11.79 -10.59
N GLN A 105 -6.04 12.97 -9.98
CA GLN A 105 -5.56 14.21 -10.57
C GLN A 105 -4.42 14.74 -9.70
N SER A 106 -3.26 14.97 -10.32
CA SER A 106 -2.13 15.57 -9.63
C SER A 106 -2.36 17.05 -9.37
N ARG A 107 -1.92 17.47 -8.18
CA ARG A 107 -1.76 18.87 -7.78
C ARG A 107 -0.30 19.21 -7.42
N CYS A 108 0.62 18.31 -7.77
CA CYS A 108 2.02 18.40 -7.40
C CYS A 108 2.82 19.06 -8.51
N LEU A 109 3.73 19.99 -8.18
CA LEU A 109 4.59 20.63 -9.18
C LEU A 109 5.58 19.64 -9.82
N ASP A 110 6.09 18.72 -9.01
CA ASP A 110 7.05 17.69 -9.39
C ASP A 110 6.62 16.37 -8.76
N ALA A 111 5.97 15.52 -9.56
CA ALA A 111 5.51 14.20 -9.13
C ALA A 111 5.69 13.17 -10.25
N SER A 112 5.61 11.90 -9.88
CA SER A 112 5.76 10.81 -10.83
C SER A 112 4.73 9.71 -10.59
N LEU A 113 4.29 9.11 -11.69
CA LEU A 113 3.52 7.87 -11.70
C LEU A 113 4.49 6.72 -12.01
N VAL A 114 4.65 5.80 -11.06
CA VAL A 114 5.52 4.64 -11.22
C VAL A 114 4.68 3.39 -11.49
N ILE A 115 5.00 2.67 -12.56
CA ILE A 115 4.32 1.44 -12.99
C ILE A 115 5.31 0.28 -12.87
N ASP A 116 4.85 -0.83 -12.29
CA ASP A 116 5.59 -2.08 -12.06
C ASP A 116 6.93 -1.93 -11.31
N GLY A 117 7.14 -0.79 -10.65
CA GLY A 117 8.38 -0.45 -9.95
C GLY A 117 9.57 -0.13 -10.86
N SER A 118 9.41 -0.12 -12.18
CA SER A 118 10.51 0.04 -13.15
C SER A 118 10.38 1.24 -14.08
N ILE A 119 9.15 1.67 -14.38
CA ILE A 119 8.89 2.77 -15.32
C ILE A 119 8.28 3.94 -14.58
N SER A 120 8.81 5.14 -14.80
CA SER A 120 8.35 6.39 -14.17
C SER A 120 7.94 7.42 -15.22
N TYR A 121 6.74 7.97 -15.06
CA TYR A 121 6.20 9.03 -15.91
C TYR A 121 6.04 10.33 -15.11
N PRO A 122 6.39 11.51 -15.65
CA PRO A 122 6.04 12.78 -15.03
C PRO A 122 4.53 12.88 -14.81
N PHE A 123 4.13 13.24 -13.59
CA PHE A 123 2.73 13.33 -13.18
C PHE A 123 2.47 14.63 -12.42
N ASN A 124 2.83 15.75 -13.06
CA ASN A 124 2.78 17.09 -12.48
C ASN A 124 1.37 17.69 -12.49
N ASP A 125 1.20 18.90 -11.94
CA ASP A 125 -0.09 19.55 -11.71
C ASP A 125 -0.97 19.54 -12.97
N GLY A 126 -2.23 19.14 -12.77
CA GLY A 126 -3.20 18.98 -13.85
C GLY A 126 -3.15 17.63 -14.58
N ALA A 127 -2.09 16.83 -14.42
CA ALA A 127 -2.05 15.46 -14.95
C ALA A 127 -3.16 14.62 -14.33
N LYS A 128 -3.76 13.74 -15.14
CA LYS A 128 -4.87 12.87 -14.75
C LYS A 128 -4.59 11.45 -15.18
N VAL A 129 -4.94 10.49 -14.32
CA VAL A 129 -4.91 9.07 -14.65
C VAL A 129 -6.20 8.41 -14.20
N VAL A 130 -6.60 7.42 -14.98
CA VAL A 130 -7.66 6.48 -14.66
C VAL A 130 -7.02 5.12 -14.53
N LEU A 131 -7.18 4.48 -13.37
CA LEU A 131 -6.76 3.11 -13.13
C LEU A 131 -8.02 2.24 -13.07
N GLU A 132 -8.12 1.24 -13.93
CA GLU A 132 -9.21 0.27 -13.95
C GLU A 132 -8.67 -1.09 -14.38
N THR A 133 -9.35 -2.15 -13.97
CA THR A 133 -9.13 -3.50 -14.48
C THR A 133 -10.05 -3.72 -15.68
N ARG A 134 -9.55 -4.44 -16.69
CA ARG A 134 -10.31 -4.84 -17.86
C ARG A 134 -10.11 -6.34 -18.11
N PRO A 135 -11.19 -7.12 -18.27
CA PRO A 135 -11.06 -8.54 -18.60
C PRO A 135 -10.24 -8.80 -19.86
N ASP A 136 -10.34 -7.90 -20.85
CA ASP A 136 -9.62 -8.00 -22.12
C ASP A 136 -8.10 -7.81 -21.97
N ASP A 137 -7.66 -7.18 -20.88
CA ASP A 137 -6.24 -6.95 -20.56
C ASP A 137 -5.69 -8.02 -19.57
N ALA A 138 -6.48 -9.05 -19.24
CA ALA A 138 -6.08 -10.07 -18.29
C ALA A 138 -4.92 -10.91 -18.82
N LEU A 139 -3.91 -11.14 -17.97
CA LEU A 139 -2.79 -12.01 -18.29
C LEU A 139 -3.23 -13.48 -18.30
N LEU A 140 -2.87 -14.21 -19.37
CA LEU A 140 -3.09 -15.64 -19.46
C LEU A 140 -2.01 -16.38 -18.65
N THR A 141 -2.44 -17.24 -17.73
CA THR A 141 -1.55 -18.07 -16.91
C THR A 141 -1.80 -19.54 -17.23
N ILE A 142 -0.73 -20.30 -17.45
CA ILE A 142 -0.80 -21.77 -17.58
C ILE A 142 -0.73 -22.36 -16.18
N SER A 143 -1.78 -23.10 -15.78
CA SER A 143 -1.75 -23.92 -14.57
C SER A 143 -1.09 -25.26 -14.91
N MET A 144 -0.07 -25.64 -14.15
CA MET A 144 0.51 -26.97 -14.19
C MET A 144 0.10 -27.69 -12.91
N ASP A 145 -0.75 -28.70 -13.05
CA ASP A 145 -1.17 -29.58 -11.95
C ASP A 145 -0.06 -30.57 -11.55
#